data_AF-A0A7L1HXI8-F1
#
_entry.id   AF-A0A7L1HXI8-F1
#
_cell.length_a   1.000
_cell.length_b   1.000
_cell.length_c   1.000
_cell.angle_alpha   90.00
_cell.angle_beta   90.00
_cell.angle_gamma   90.00
#
_symmetry.space_group_name_H-M   'P 1'
#
loop_
_entity.id
_entity.type
_entity.pdbx_description
1 polymer ?
#
loop_
_entity_poly.entity_id
_entity_poly.type
_entity_poly.pdbx_seq_one_letter_code
_entity_poly.pdbx_strand_id
1 'polypeptide(L)'
;QSAFAFGCLMSNMWLGELDCVSPEAFHSALEKRYPAFKKTTQQDAQEFLICVLNELHEALKVRAHDRRCVMDGKASRGSVSETSIITQLFEGQLSYEITCLQCKTTTKRPESFTVLSLPVPSKSTCSLEDCLKCFFQQDTLTWNNQIHCSLCGTKQDAVVKATITKAPRIIIFHLKRFEWQDKHKGKLSTAIRYPLNNLDLSPYMAQPVRRATEYSLSAVVNHSGFLDDGHYTALCKHSVTTNWYRFDDDHVTEIPNSSVQSDTAYLLFY
;
A
#
# COMPACT_ATOMS: atom_id res chain seq x y z
N GLN A 1 18.35 12.52 7.32
CA GLN A 1 18.65 11.80 8.58
C GLN A 1 17.91 10.46 8.64
N SER A 2 16.58 10.43 8.48
CA SER A 2 15.77 9.20 8.52
C SER A 2 16.22 8.13 7.50
N ALA A 3 16.47 8.51 6.24
CA ALA A 3 16.94 7.56 5.22
C ALA A 3 18.33 6.96 5.51
N PHE A 4 19.24 7.75 6.11
CA PHE A 4 20.55 7.25 6.52
C PHE A 4 20.41 6.26 7.69
N ALA A 5 19.63 6.62 8.72
CA ALA A 5 19.35 5.74 9.85
C ALA A 5 18.66 4.44 9.42
N PHE A 6 17.73 4.52 8.46
CA PHE A 6 17.12 3.34 7.83
C PHE A 6 18.18 2.47 7.13
N GLY A 7 19.08 3.06 6.36
CA GLY A 7 20.18 2.34 5.70
C GLY A 7 21.10 1.63 6.70
N CYS A 8 21.45 2.29 7.81
CA CYS A 8 22.22 1.65 8.90
C CYS A 8 21.46 0.48 9.54
N LEU A 9 20.17 0.66 9.85
CA LEU A 9 19.34 -0.40 10.40
C LEU A 9 19.28 -1.62 9.47
N MET A 10 19.02 -1.39 8.18
CA MET A 10 19.03 -2.46 7.18
C MET A 10 20.41 -3.13 7.10
N SER A 11 21.51 -2.37 7.05
CA SER A 11 22.85 -2.95 7.02
C SER A 11 23.10 -3.88 8.21
N ASN A 12 22.76 -3.45 9.43
CA ASN A 12 22.95 -4.25 10.63
C ASN A 12 22.11 -5.53 10.62
N MET A 13 20.85 -5.45 10.16
CA MET A 13 19.98 -6.63 10.05
C MET A 13 20.47 -7.65 9.02
N TRP A 14 21.04 -7.19 7.90
CA TRP A 14 21.44 -8.07 6.79
C TRP A 14 22.88 -8.60 6.88
N LEU A 15 23.74 -8.01 7.73
CA LEU A 15 25.08 -8.53 7.97
C LEU A 15 25.07 -9.86 8.76
N GLY A 16 24.02 -10.11 9.56
CA GLY A 16 23.87 -11.35 10.32
C GLY A 16 24.85 -11.50 11.49
N GLU A 17 25.48 -10.41 11.92
CA GLU A 17 26.42 -10.39 13.05
C GLU A 17 25.71 -10.35 14.42
N LEU A 18 24.44 -9.94 14.43
CA LEU A 18 23.63 -9.75 15.63
C LEU A 18 22.32 -10.54 15.48
N ASP A 19 21.90 -11.21 16.56
CA ASP A 19 20.61 -11.92 16.61
C ASP A 19 19.42 -10.95 16.63
N CYS A 20 19.59 -9.76 17.22
CA CYS A 20 18.59 -8.70 17.27
C CYS A 20 19.22 -7.31 17.12
N VAL A 21 18.49 -6.38 16.51
CA VAL A 21 18.96 -5.00 16.26
C VAL A 21 17.91 -4.00 16.73
N SER A 22 18.30 -3.09 17.63
CA SER A 22 17.41 -2.00 18.07
C SER A 22 17.22 -0.95 16.96
N PRO A 23 15.97 -0.58 16.62
CA PRO A 23 15.68 0.45 15.62
C PRO A 23 15.70 1.88 16.20
N GLU A 24 16.17 2.09 17.43
CA GLU A 24 16.06 3.36 18.18
C GLU A 24 16.58 4.59 17.39
N ALA A 25 17.70 4.45 16.68
CA ALA A 25 18.26 5.54 15.86
C ALA A 25 17.35 5.91 14.69
N PHE A 26 16.72 4.91 14.05
CA PHE A 26 15.75 5.13 12.98
C PHE A 26 14.45 5.72 13.52
N HIS A 27 13.92 5.14 14.61
CA HIS A 27 12.73 5.62 15.29
C HIS A 27 12.88 7.09 15.71
N SER A 28 13.98 7.43 16.40
CA SER A 28 14.30 8.79 16.84
C SER A 28 14.42 9.79 15.68
N ALA A 29 14.89 9.34 14.51
CA ALA A 29 14.95 10.19 13.33
C ALA A 29 13.56 10.43 12.73
N LEU A 30 12.68 9.42 12.76
CA LEU A 30 11.33 9.49 12.20
C LEU A 30 10.39 10.34 13.08
N GLU A 31 10.41 10.16 14.40
CA GLU A 31 9.56 10.92 15.34
C GLU A 31 9.77 12.43 15.28
N LYS A 32 10.99 12.88 14.98
CA LYS A 32 11.29 14.31 14.79
C LYS A 32 10.48 14.93 13.65
N ARG A 33 10.14 14.14 12.64
CA ARG A 33 9.36 14.54 11.47
C ARG A 33 7.87 14.27 11.66
N TYR A 34 7.54 13.17 12.35
CA TYR A 34 6.17 12.74 12.61
C TYR A 34 5.94 12.60 14.12
N PRO A 35 5.58 13.69 14.82
CA PRO A 35 5.38 13.68 16.27
C PRO A 35 4.29 12.71 16.75
N ALA A 36 3.41 12.24 15.86
CA ALA A 36 2.42 11.20 16.16
C ALA A 36 3.08 9.91 16.67
N PHE A 37 4.24 9.53 16.12
CA PHE A 37 4.99 8.33 16.52
C PHE A 37 5.84 8.54 17.78
N LYS A 38 5.96 9.77 18.30
CA LYS A 38 6.70 10.06 19.53
C LYS A 38 6.08 9.45 20.78
N LYS A 39 4.78 9.18 20.72
CA LYS A 39 4.05 8.64 21.86
C LYS A 39 4.35 7.15 21.96
N THR A 40 4.52 6.66 23.18
CA THR A 40 4.56 5.21 23.51
C THR A 40 3.18 4.54 23.34
N THR A 41 2.27 5.16 22.60
CA THR A 41 0.96 4.60 22.27
C THR A 41 1.09 3.77 21.00
N GLN A 42 0.25 2.76 20.88
CA GLN A 42 0.16 1.97 19.66
C GLN A 42 -0.27 2.82 18.47
N GLN A 43 0.18 2.41 17.28
CA GLN A 43 0.02 3.16 16.03
C GLN A 43 -0.40 2.21 14.91
N ASP A 44 -0.98 2.78 13.86
CA ASP A 44 -1.34 2.02 12.67
C ASP A 44 -0.09 1.73 11.81
N ALA A 45 0.19 0.45 11.57
CA ALA A 45 1.32 0.02 10.75
C ALA A 45 1.23 0.54 9.29
N GLN A 46 0.02 0.76 8.77
CA GLN A 46 -0.19 1.32 7.43
C GLN A 46 0.20 2.79 7.37
N GLU A 47 -0.17 3.58 8.37
CA GLU A 47 0.21 4.99 8.47
C GLU A 47 1.73 5.14 8.61
N PHE A 48 2.33 4.33 9.50
CA PHE A 48 3.78 4.26 9.67
C PHE A 48 4.49 3.93 8.36
N LEU A 49 4.03 2.91 7.63
CA LEU A 49 4.61 2.51 6.35
C LEU A 49 4.58 3.64 5.32
N ILE A 50 3.45 4.35 5.18
CA ILE A 50 3.34 5.48 4.26
C ILE A 50 4.32 6.59 4.63
N CYS A 51 4.43 6.94 5.92
CA CYS A 51 5.39 7.92 6.39
C CYS A 51 6.84 7.51 6.04
N VAL A 52 7.21 6.25 6.28
CA VAL A 52 8.56 5.75 5.95
C VAL A 52 8.82 5.79 4.45
N LEU A 53 7.89 5.32 3.61
CA LEU A 53 8.04 5.34 2.15
C LEU A 53 8.18 6.77 1.62
N ASN A 54 7.42 7.73 2.16
CA ASN A 54 7.52 9.13 1.77
C ASN A 54 8.88 9.73 2.16
N GLU A 55 9.38 9.48 3.37
CA GLU A 55 10.70 9.97 3.79
C GLU A 55 11.83 9.38 2.95
N LEU A 56 11.78 8.08 2.65
CA LEU A 56 12.73 7.44 1.76
C LEU A 56 12.62 7.99 0.34
N HIS A 57 11.40 8.25 -0.14
CA HIS A 57 11.20 8.85 -1.45
C HIS A 57 11.87 10.21 -1.52
N GLU A 58 11.51 11.14 -0.63
CA GLU A 58 12.05 12.50 -0.57
C GLU A 58 13.58 12.52 -0.45
N ALA A 59 14.15 11.65 0.38
CA ALA A 59 15.58 11.58 0.59
C ALA A 59 16.35 11.00 -0.61
N LEU A 60 15.72 10.14 -1.40
CA LEU A 60 16.34 9.42 -2.53
C LEU A 60 15.90 9.94 -3.90
N LYS A 61 15.22 11.09 -3.96
CA LYS A 61 14.86 11.75 -5.22
C LYS A 61 16.10 12.05 -6.03
N VAL A 62 16.14 11.57 -7.27
CA VAL A 62 17.16 11.99 -8.23
C VAL A 62 16.80 13.40 -8.67
N ARG A 63 17.44 14.42 -8.08
CA ARG A 63 17.24 15.81 -8.49
C ARG A 63 17.65 15.95 -9.95
N ALA A 64 16.82 16.61 -10.75
CA ALA A 64 17.03 16.83 -12.19
C ALA A 64 18.36 17.51 -12.57
N HIS A 65 19.15 17.97 -11.58
CA HIS A 65 20.47 18.55 -11.78
C HIS A 65 21.56 17.50 -12.15
N ASP A 66 21.37 16.21 -11.81
CA ASP A 66 22.33 15.13 -12.14
C ASP A 66 22.15 14.54 -13.54
N ARG A 67 21.11 14.94 -14.29
CA ARG A 67 20.89 14.51 -15.69
C ARG A 67 21.45 15.48 -16.74
N ARG A 68 22.30 16.44 -16.34
CA ARG A 68 23.03 17.28 -17.30
C ARG A 68 24.29 16.59 -17.81
N CYS A 69 24.13 15.44 -18.44
CA CYS A 69 25.05 14.96 -19.46
C CYS A 69 24.21 14.12 -20.43
N VAL A 70 24.23 14.55 -21.70
CA VAL A 70 23.70 13.88 -22.90
C VAL A 70 22.26 14.27 -23.33
N MET A 71 22.26 15.15 -24.33
CA MET A 71 21.33 15.32 -25.47
C MET A 71 20.28 16.45 -25.47
N ASP A 72 20.35 17.16 -26.60
CA ASP A 72 19.59 18.30 -27.10
C ASP A 72 18.09 18.05 -27.26
N GLY A 73 17.32 19.14 -27.17
CA GLY A 73 16.07 19.28 -27.93
C GLY A 73 14.75 19.22 -27.13
N LYS A 74 14.17 20.41 -26.92
CA LYS A 74 12.73 20.69 -26.66
C LYS A 74 12.07 19.91 -25.49
N ALA A 75 12.30 20.39 -24.27
CA ALA A 75 11.49 20.00 -23.11
C ALA A 75 10.11 20.67 -23.14
N SER A 76 9.07 19.86 -23.37
CA SER A 76 7.70 20.16 -22.98
C SER A 76 7.63 20.50 -21.49
N ARG A 77 6.98 21.60 -21.11
CA ARG A 77 6.67 21.98 -19.71
C ARG A 77 5.60 21.06 -19.09
N GLY A 78 5.83 19.75 -19.11
CA GLY A 78 5.16 18.82 -18.21
C GLY A 78 5.93 18.81 -16.90
N SER A 79 5.24 18.90 -15.76
CA SER A 79 5.82 18.62 -14.45
C SER A 79 6.51 17.24 -14.52
N VAL A 80 7.84 17.22 -14.56
CA VAL A 80 8.59 15.96 -14.47
C VAL A 80 8.37 15.47 -13.05
N SER A 81 7.52 14.46 -12.90
CA SER A 81 7.33 13.78 -11.62
C SER A 81 8.70 13.36 -11.09
N GLU A 82 9.04 13.81 -9.89
CA GLU A 82 10.32 13.51 -9.26
C GLU A 82 10.38 11.99 -9.00
N THR A 83 11.43 11.32 -9.48
CA THR A 83 11.56 9.86 -9.39
C THR A 83 12.59 9.48 -8.35
N SER A 84 12.32 8.38 -7.63
CA SER A 84 13.28 7.72 -6.75
C SER A 84 13.12 6.20 -6.87
N ILE A 85 13.98 5.44 -6.20
CA ILE A 85 13.80 3.98 -6.11
C ILE A 85 12.44 3.60 -5.53
N ILE A 86 11.86 4.44 -4.64
CA ILE A 86 10.55 4.20 -4.04
C ILE A 86 9.45 4.27 -5.11
N THR A 87 9.43 5.28 -5.97
CA THR A 87 8.41 5.39 -7.03
C THR A 87 8.64 4.38 -8.17
N GLN A 88 9.87 3.90 -8.35
CA GLN A 88 10.16 2.82 -9.30
C GLN A 88 9.66 1.45 -8.80
N LEU A 89 9.69 1.21 -7.48
CA LEU A 89 9.31 -0.07 -6.89
C LEU A 89 7.83 -0.12 -6.51
N PHE A 90 7.34 0.86 -5.75
CA PHE A 90 6.06 0.79 -5.05
C PHE A 90 4.94 1.62 -5.70
N GLU A 91 5.26 2.60 -6.55
CA GLU A 91 4.22 3.49 -7.09
C GLU A 91 3.47 2.87 -8.27
N GLY A 92 2.19 2.59 -8.03
CA GLY A 92 1.19 2.29 -9.04
C GLY A 92 0.35 3.53 -9.41
N GLN A 93 -0.44 3.40 -10.46
CA GLN A 93 -1.41 4.42 -10.87
C GLN A 93 -2.78 3.80 -11.12
N LEU A 94 -3.80 4.47 -10.61
CA LEU A 94 -5.21 4.23 -10.89
C LEU A 94 -5.72 5.30 -11.86
N SER A 95 -6.79 4.98 -12.59
CA SER A 95 -7.66 5.95 -13.23
C SER A 95 -9.10 5.72 -12.78
N TYR A 96 -9.67 6.74 -12.16
CA TYR A 96 -11.10 6.77 -11.82
C TYR A 96 -11.87 7.38 -12.99
N GLU A 97 -12.70 6.57 -13.63
CA GLU A 97 -13.65 7.02 -14.64
C GLU A 97 -14.94 7.43 -13.93
N ILE A 98 -15.31 8.70 -14.07
CA ILE A 98 -16.43 9.31 -13.39
C ILE A 98 -17.43 9.78 -14.45
N THR A 99 -18.57 9.11 -14.54
CA THR A 99 -19.62 9.38 -15.53
C THR A 99 -20.84 10.01 -14.86
N CYS A 100 -21.16 11.25 -15.24
CA CYS A 100 -22.38 11.93 -14.81
C CYS A 100 -23.61 11.16 -15.29
N LEU A 101 -24.54 10.82 -14.40
CA LEU A 101 -25.74 10.07 -14.78
C LEU A 101 -26.76 10.92 -15.53
N GLN A 102 -26.67 12.25 -15.44
CA GLN A 102 -27.55 13.16 -16.17
C GLN A 102 -27.04 13.43 -17.60
N CYS A 103 -25.94 14.16 -17.76
CA CYS A 103 -25.42 14.53 -19.09
C CYS A 103 -24.52 13.48 -19.75
N LYS A 104 -24.27 12.33 -19.11
CA LYS A 104 -23.43 11.22 -19.60
C LYS A 104 -21.96 11.57 -19.89
N THR A 105 -21.50 12.74 -19.48
CA THR A 105 -20.09 13.12 -19.64
C THR A 105 -19.21 12.35 -18.66
N THR A 106 -18.12 11.80 -19.19
CA THR A 106 -17.14 11.02 -18.42
C THR A 106 -15.84 11.81 -18.26
N THR A 107 -15.39 11.94 -17.02
CA THR A 107 -14.07 12.51 -16.67
C THR A 107 -13.17 11.42 -16.15
N LYS A 108 -11.90 11.38 -16.57
CA LYS A 108 -10.89 10.49 -15.98
C LYS A 108 -10.05 11.25 -14.96
N ARG A 109 -9.87 10.68 -13.77
CA ARG A 109 -9.01 11.22 -12.72
C ARG A 109 -7.89 10.23 -12.41
N PRO A 110 -6.63 10.50 -12.82
CA PRO A 110 -5.51 9.66 -12.43
C PRO A 110 -5.16 9.88 -10.95
N GLU A 111 -4.75 8.81 -10.27
CA GLU A 111 -4.29 8.86 -8.88
C GLU A 111 -3.11 7.89 -8.69
N SER A 112 -2.03 8.37 -8.08
CA SER A 112 -0.88 7.52 -7.72
C SER A 112 -1.08 6.91 -6.33
N PHE A 113 -0.58 5.68 -6.14
CA PHE A 113 -0.60 5.02 -4.84
C PHE A 113 0.69 4.23 -4.60
N THR A 114 1.10 4.11 -3.34
CA THR A 114 2.15 3.17 -2.88
C THR A 114 1.57 1.99 -2.12
N VAL A 115 0.40 2.19 -1.50
CA VAL A 115 -0.37 1.17 -0.77
C VAL A 115 -1.81 1.22 -1.24
N LEU A 116 -2.35 0.10 -1.72
CA LEU A 116 -3.74 0.00 -2.14
C LEU A 116 -4.60 -0.51 -0.98
N SER A 117 -5.45 0.36 -0.44
CA SER A 117 -6.30 0.04 0.71
C SER A 117 -7.63 -0.55 0.26
N LEU A 118 -7.80 -1.86 0.45
CA LEU A 118 -8.96 -2.63 0.00
C LEU A 118 -10.06 -2.68 1.07
N PRO A 119 -11.34 -2.48 0.70
CA PRO A 119 -12.45 -2.75 1.59
C PRO A 119 -12.51 -4.24 1.91
N VAL A 120 -12.83 -4.58 3.15
CA VAL A 120 -13.09 -5.95 3.57
C VAL A 120 -14.60 -6.16 3.57
N PRO A 121 -15.15 -7.05 2.74
CA PRO A 121 -16.58 -7.36 2.77
C PRO A 121 -17.01 -7.85 4.15
N SER A 122 -18.16 -7.39 4.65
CA SER A 122 -18.75 -7.82 5.93
C SER A 122 -19.31 -9.25 5.87
N LYS A 123 -18.43 -10.22 5.61
CA LYS A 123 -18.67 -11.67 5.57
C LYS A 123 -17.82 -12.33 6.66
N SER A 124 -18.17 -13.56 7.05
CA SER A 124 -17.35 -14.35 7.97
C SER A 124 -15.99 -14.72 7.35
N THR A 125 -15.99 -15.00 6.04
CA THR A 125 -14.82 -15.39 5.25
C THR A 125 -14.90 -14.77 3.85
N CYS A 126 -13.78 -14.32 3.31
CA CYS A 126 -13.68 -13.91 1.89
C CYS A 126 -12.28 -14.17 1.34
N SER A 127 -12.07 -13.95 0.04
CA SER A 127 -10.74 -13.99 -0.56
C SER A 127 -10.19 -12.58 -0.84
N LEU A 128 -8.90 -12.47 -1.11
CA LEU A 128 -8.27 -11.23 -1.57
C LEU A 128 -8.91 -10.75 -2.89
N GLU A 129 -9.26 -11.69 -3.77
CA GLU A 129 -9.96 -11.42 -5.02
C GLU A 129 -11.36 -10.84 -4.78
N ASP A 130 -12.05 -11.23 -3.70
CA ASP A 130 -13.33 -10.60 -3.33
C ASP A 130 -13.11 -9.15 -2.91
N CYS A 131 -12.07 -8.86 -2.11
CA CYS A 131 -11.72 -7.49 -1.71
C CYS A 131 -11.34 -6.63 -2.94
N LEU A 132 -10.57 -7.18 -3.88
CA LEU A 132 -10.22 -6.53 -5.14
C LEU A 132 -11.46 -6.30 -6.01
N LYS A 133 -12.34 -7.29 -6.14
CA LYS A 133 -13.62 -7.13 -6.86
C LYS A 133 -14.44 -6.01 -6.25
N CYS A 134 -14.56 -5.93 -4.92
CA CYS A 134 -15.27 -4.84 -4.25
C CYS A 134 -14.62 -3.48 -4.53
N PHE A 135 -13.29 -3.38 -4.51
CA PHE A 135 -12.59 -2.13 -4.81
C PHE A 135 -12.79 -1.65 -6.26
N PHE A 136 -12.70 -2.56 -7.23
CA PHE A 136 -12.80 -2.25 -8.65
C PHE A 136 -14.23 -2.32 -9.21
N GLN A 137 -15.20 -2.67 -8.36
CA GLN A 137 -16.60 -2.64 -8.72
C GLN A 137 -17.02 -1.20 -9.01
N GLN A 138 -17.85 -1.05 -10.03
CA GLN A 138 -18.47 0.22 -10.33
C GLN A 138 -19.41 0.62 -9.19
N ASP A 139 -19.21 1.82 -8.65
CA ASP A 139 -20.04 2.39 -7.58
C ASP A 139 -20.87 3.56 -8.09
N THR A 140 -22.01 3.84 -7.45
CA THR A 140 -22.88 4.97 -7.78
C THR A 140 -22.89 5.97 -6.64
N LEU A 141 -22.35 7.15 -6.92
CA LEU A 141 -22.31 8.29 -6.01
C LEU A 141 -23.65 9.01 -6.05
N THR A 142 -24.46 8.83 -5.02
CA THR A 142 -25.78 9.44 -4.89
C THR A 142 -25.91 10.26 -3.61
N TRP A 143 -26.95 11.09 -3.52
CA TRP A 143 -27.34 11.82 -2.31
C TRP A 143 -26.20 12.69 -1.77
N ASN A 144 -25.67 12.41 -0.58
CA ASN A 144 -24.61 13.19 0.06
C ASN A 144 -23.26 13.08 -0.66
N ASN A 145 -23.09 12.06 -1.52
CA ASN A 145 -21.86 11.81 -2.27
C ASN A 145 -21.89 12.35 -3.70
N GLN A 146 -22.93 13.09 -4.09
CA GLN A 146 -23.03 13.70 -5.42
C GLN A 146 -21.82 14.57 -5.75
N ILE A 147 -21.41 14.50 -7.01
CA ILE A 147 -20.26 15.25 -7.52
C ILE A 147 -20.72 16.45 -8.35
N HIS A 148 -19.93 17.52 -8.34
CA HIS A 148 -20.21 18.66 -9.21
C HIS A 148 -19.86 18.33 -10.67
N CYS A 149 -20.84 18.37 -11.56
CA CYS A 149 -20.65 18.20 -12.99
C CYS A 149 -20.42 19.56 -13.66
N SER A 150 -19.29 19.74 -14.34
CA SER A 150 -18.94 20.98 -15.03
C SER A 150 -19.92 21.37 -16.14
N LEU A 151 -20.51 20.38 -16.84
CA LEU A 151 -21.48 20.65 -17.90
C LEU A 151 -22.90 20.93 -17.37
N CYS A 152 -23.31 20.26 -16.28
CA CYS A 152 -24.62 20.53 -15.66
C CYS A 152 -24.60 21.75 -14.73
N GLY A 153 -23.42 22.26 -14.36
CA GLY A 153 -23.25 23.38 -13.42
C GLY A 153 -23.76 23.12 -12.00
N THR A 154 -24.03 21.85 -11.64
CA THR A 154 -24.70 21.46 -10.40
C THR A 154 -24.18 20.10 -9.92
N LYS A 155 -24.50 19.75 -8.66
CA LYS A 155 -24.26 18.41 -8.11
C LYS A 155 -25.17 17.40 -8.81
N GLN A 156 -24.59 16.28 -9.23
CA GLN A 156 -25.29 15.23 -9.97
C GLN A 156 -24.89 13.86 -9.41
N ASP A 157 -25.81 12.92 -9.53
CA ASP A 157 -25.47 11.51 -9.34
C ASP A 157 -24.49 11.09 -10.43
N ALA A 158 -23.52 10.25 -10.05
CA ALA A 158 -22.49 9.80 -10.96
C ALA A 158 -22.09 8.37 -10.68
N VAL A 159 -21.64 7.70 -11.72
CA VAL A 159 -21.01 6.39 -11.62
C VAL A 159 -19.50 6.59 -11.57
N VAL A 160 -18.82 5.87 -10.67
CA VAL A 160 -17.37 5.86 -10.56
C VAL A 160 -16.85 4.43 -10.71
N LYS A 161 -15.77 4.27 -11.47
CA LYS A 161 -15.07 2.99 -11.62
C LYS A 161 -13.56 3.21 -11.61
N ALA A 162 -12.85 2.49 -10.75
CA ALA A 162 -11.40 2.48 -10.73
C ALA A 162 -10.85 1.45 -11.73
N THR A 163 -9.68 1.73 -12.29
CA THR A 163 -8.88 0.78 -13.08
C THR A 163 -7.40 1.02 -12.81
N ILE A 164 -6.57 -0.03 -12.87
CA ILE A 164 -5.12 0.09 -12.77
C ILE A 164 -4.56 0.50 -14.14
N THR A 165 -3.91 1.66 -14.22
CA THR A 165 -3.22 2.12 -15.43
C THR A 165 -1.73 1.78 -15.42
N LYS A 166 -1.13 1.68 -14.23
CA LYS A 166 0.25 1.23 -14.02
C LYS A 166 0.30 0.38 -12.75
N ALA A 167 0.64 -0.89 -12.88
CA ALA A 167 0.90 -1.74 -11.73
C ALA A 167 2.33 -1.49 -11.20
N PRO A 168 2.54 -1.41 -9.87
CA PRO A 168 3.87 -1.25 -9.29
C PRO A 168 4.69 -2.56 -9.39
N ARG A 169 6.00 -2.50 -9.21
CA ARG A 169 6.82 -3.74 -9.15
C ARG A 169 6.57 -4.53 -7.88
N ILE A 170 6.35 -3.83 -6.76
CA ILE A 170 5.95 -4.38 -5.48
C ILE A 170 4.60 -3.76 -5.15
N ILE A 171 3.56 -4.57 -5.03
CA ILE A 171 2.23 -4.09 -4.65
C ILE A 171 1.98 -4.39 -3.18
N ILE A 172 1.50 -3.39 -2.45
CA ILE A 172 1.16 -3.51 -1.04
C ILE A 172 -0.34 -3.35 -0.91
N PHE A 173 -1.01 -4.38 -0.41
CA PHE A 173 -2.43 -4.30 -0.06
C PHE A 173 -2.58 -4.05 1.43
N HIS A 174 -3.35 -3.02 1.76
CA HIS A 174 -3.85 -2.80 3.11
C HIS A 174 -5.29 -3.29 3.19
N LEU A 175 -5.58 -4.16 4.16
CA LEU A 175 -6.92 -4.67 4.39
C LEU A 175 -7.61 -3.76 5.42
N LYS A 176 -8.60 -2.97 4.97
CA LYS A 176 -9.31 -1.99 5.81
C LYS A 176 -10.18 -2.67 6.88
N ARG A 177 -9.54 -3.18 7.93
CA ARG A 177 -10.19 -3.91 9.02
C ARG A 177 -10.78 -2.99 10.09
N PHE A 178 -10.27 -1.77 10.22
CA PHE A 178 -10.76 -0.84 11.23
C PHE A 178 -11.92 -0.02 10.67
N GLU A 179 -13.06 -0.10 11.35
CA GLU A 179 -14.24 0.68 11.03
C GLU A 179 -14.52 1.68 12.14
N TRP A 180 -14.90 2.89 11.73
CA TRP A 180 -15.42 3.91 12.62
C TRP A 180 -16.92 4.06 12.38
N GLN A 181 -17.74 3.47 13.26
CA GLN A 181 -19.19 3.70 13.27
C GLN A 181 -19.55 4.49 14.53
N ASP A 182 -19.91 5.77 14.34
CA ASP A 182 -20.28 6.73 15.38
C ASP A 182 -19.31 6.80 16.58
N LYS A 183 -19.62 6.06 17.66
CA LYS A 183 -18.87 6.02 18.93
C LYS A 183 -18.11 4.71 19.16
N HIS A 184 -18.24 3.74 18.26
CA HIS A 184 -17.62 2.42 18.39
C HIS A 184 -16.53 2.23 17.34
N LYS A 185 -15.30 2.05 17.84
CA LYS A 185 -14.18 1.53 17.05
C LYS A 185 -14.36 0.01 16.92
N GLY A 186 -14.51 -0.49 15.71
CA GLY A 186 -14.62 -1.91 15.42
C GLY A 186 -13.41 -2.42 14.66
N LYS A 187 -13.05 -3.69 14.86
CA LYS A 187 -12.09 -4.40 14.01
C LYS A 187 -12.77 -5.60 13.37
N LEU A 188 -12.77 -5.64 12.05
CA LEU A 188 -13.25 -6.77 11.26
C LEU A 188 -12.33 -7.97 11.44
N SER A 189 -12.89 -9.04 12.00
CA SER A 189 -12.24 -10.34 12.19
C SER A 189 -12.44 -11.30 11.01
N THR A 190 -12.95 -10.81 9.88
CA THR A 190 -13.16 -11.61 8.66
C THR A 190 -11.87 -12.35 8.27
N ALA A 191 -11.96 -13.66 8.11
CA ALA A 191 -10.85 -14.48 7.61
C ALA A 191 -10.69 -14.25 6.11
N ILE A 192 -9.51 -13.76 5.69
CA ILE A 192 -9.22 -13.41 4.30
C ILE A 192 -8.22 -14.39 3.74
N ARG A 193 -8.61 -15.16 2.73
CA ARG A 193 -7.70 -16.06 1.99
C ARG A 193 -6.98 -15.29 0.90
N TYR A 194 -5.65 -15.39 0.86
CA TYR A 194 -4.82 -14.70 -0.14
C TYR A 194 -3.84 -15.68 -0.81
N PRO A 195 -3.62 -15.61 -2.14
CA PRO A 195 -2.76 -16.56 -2.83
C PRO A 195 -1.28 -16.32 -2.50
N LEU A 196 -0.50 -17.36 -2.18
CA LEU A 196 0.94 -17.19 -1.93
C LEU A 196 1.73 -16.89 -3.22
N ASN A 197 1.24 -17.34 -4.37
CA ASN A 197 1.86 -17.14 -5.68
C ASN A 197 0.77 -16.91 -6.74
N ASN A 198 1.16 -16.43 -7.92
CA ASN A 198 0.30 -16.28 -9.09
C ASN A 198 -0.93 -15.38 -8.86
N LEU A 199 -0.79 -14.33 -8.06
CA LEU A 199 -1.83 -13.29 -7.96
C LEU A 199 -1.88 -12.53 -9.30
N ASP A 200 -3.00 -12.62 -10.01
CA ASP A 200 -3.21 -11.94 -11.29
C ASP A 200 -4.05 -10.66 -11.12
N LEU A 201 -3.46 -9.52 -11.48
CA LEU A 201 -4.13 -8.22 -11.47
C LEU A 201 -4.71 -7.81 -12.83
N SER A 202 -4.46 -8.60 -13.89
CA SER A 202 -4.91 -8.30 -15.26
C SER A 202 -6.41 -7.97 -15.37
N PRO A 203 -7.34 -8.61 -14.63
CA PRO A 203 -8.76 -8.28 -14.68
C PRO A 203 -9.11 -6.84 -14.28
N TYR A 204 -8.23 -6.17 -13.55
CA TYR A 204 -8.44 -4.82 -13.01
C TYR A 204 -7.66 -3.73 -13.78
N MET A 205 -6.91 -4.11 -14.83
CA MET A 205 -6.08 -3.19 -15.60
C MET A 205 -6.84 -2.54 -16.76
N ALA A 206 -6.54 -1.27 -17.04
CA ALA A 206 -7.19 -0.49 -18.11
C ALA A 206 -6.84 -0.96 -19.54
N GLN A 207 -5.70 -1.64 -19.71
CA GLN A 207 -5.30 -2.23 -20.98
C GLN A 207 -4.78 -3.65 -20.74
N PRO A 208 -5.00 -4.59 -21.69
CA PRO A 208 -4.35 -5.89 -21.64
C PRO A 208 -2.83 -5.68 -21.73
N VAL A 209 -2.15 -5.81 -20.59
CA VAL A 209 -0.70 -5.68 -20.54
C VAL A 209 -0.08 -6.90 -21.19
N ARG A 210 0.87 -6.69 -22.11
CA ARG A 210 1.58 -7.77 -22.81
C ARG A 210 2.52 -8.60 -21.90
N ARG A 211 2.65 -8.23 -20.63
CA ARG A 211 3.47 -8.91 -19.62
C ARG A 211 2.55 -9.39 -18.52
N ALA A 212 2.71 -10.65 -18.14
CA ALA A 212 2.05 -11.21 -16.97
C ALA A 212 2.38 -10.36 -15.73
N THR A 213 1.35 -9.76 -15.14
CA THR A 213 1.39 -9.12 -13.81
C THR A 213 1.03 -10.16 -12.77
N GLU A 214 1.82 -11.23 -12.72
CA GLU A 214 1.73 -12.26 -11.70
C GLU A 214 2.60 -11.85 -10.51
N TYR A 215 2.01 -11.80 -9.33
CA TYR A 215 2.71 -11.49 -8.10
C TYR A 215 2.81 -12.69 -7.19
N SER A 216 3.86 -12.71 -6.36
CA SER A 216 4.07 -13.73 -5.34
C SER A 216 4.27 -13.07 -3.99
N LEU A 217 3.58 -13.56 -2.98
CA LEU A 217 3.61 -13.01 -1.64
C LEU A 217 5.03 -13.11 -1.07
N SER A 218 5.54 -11.97 -0.59
CA SER A 218 6.87 -11.84 -0.01
C SER A 218 6.83 -11.55 1.49
N ALA A 219 5.82 -10.82 1.96
CA ALA A 219 5.63 -10.57 3.39
C ALA A 219 4.16 -10.33 3.76
N VAL A 220 3.84 -10.56 5.04
CA VAL A 220 2.55 -10.29 5.67
C VAL A 220 2.81 -9.56 6.98
N VAL A 221 2.13 -8.43 7.21
CA VAL A 221 2.05 -7.83 8.55
C VAL A 221 0.73 -8.27 9.16
N ASN A 222 0.78 -8.93 10.30
CA ASN A 222 -0.37 -9.34 11.08
C ASN A 222 -0.65 -8.34 12.19
N HIS A 223 -1.92 -8.24 12.58
CA HIS A 223 -2.33 -7.48 13.75
C HIS A 223 -3.32 -8.29 14.60
N SER A 224 -2.98 -8.56 15.85
CA SER A 224 -3.90 -9.12 16.87
C SER A 224 -4.38 -8.03 17.83
N GLY A 225 -5.54 -8.20 18.46
CA GLY A 225 -6.12 -7.19 19.36
C GLY A 225 -6.86 -6.05 18.65
N PHE A 226 -7.02 -4.92 19.33
CA PHE A 226 -7.78 -3.73 18.92
C PHE A 226 -6.86 -2.59 18.47
N LEU A 227 -7.43 -1.51 17.92
CA LEU A 227 -6.66 -0.38 17.37
C LEU A 227 -5.77 0.30 18.43
N ASP A 228 -6.28 0.46 19.65
CA ASP A 228 -5.57 1.16 20.73
C ASP A 228 -4.84 0.18 21.69
N ASP A 229 -5.01 -1.14 21.48
CA ASP A 229 -4.44 -2.22 22.31
C ASP A 229 -4.43 -3.56 21.54
N GLY A 230 -3.32 -3.81 20.86
CA GLY A 230 -3.03 -4.92 19.99
C GLY A 230 -1.53 -5.18 19.85
N HIS A 231 -1.17 -6.05 18.90
CA HIS A 231 0.21 -6.46 18.68
C HIS A 231 0.43 -6.76 17.19
N TYR A 232 1.55 -6.28 16.66
CA TYR A 232 1.93 -6.50 15.27
C TYR A 232 3.05 -7.51 15.18
N THR A 233 2.95 -8.42 14.20
CA THR A 233 4.03 -9.35 13.85
C THR A 233 4.19 -9.40 12.33
N ALA A 234 5.35 -9.84 11.85
CA ALA A 234 5.60 -9.96 10.42
C ALA A 234 5.91 -11.41 10.03
N LEU A 235 5.39 -11.86 8.90
CA LEU A 235 5.80 -13.09 8.24
C LEU A 235 6.56 -12.69 6.98
N CYS A 236 7.81 -13.09 6.84
CA CYS A 236 8.63 -12.72 5.68
C CYS A 236 9.22 -13.96 5.03
N LYS A 237 9.19 -13.99 3.70
CA LYS A 237 9.85 -15.02 2.90
C LYS A 237 11.31 -14.65 2.67
N HIS A 238 12.22 -15.52 3.07
CA HIS A 238 13.65 -15.31 2.86
C HIS A 238 13.97 -15.44 1.36
N SER A 239 14.66 -14.45 0.79
CA SER A 239 14.88 -14.34 -0.66
C SER A 239 15.72 -15.48 -1.26
N VAL A 240 16.70 -15.99 -0.50
CA VAL A 240 17.60 -17.08 -0.93
C VAL A 240 17.01 -18.48 -0.66
N THR A 241 16.70 -18.80 0.60
CA THR A 241 16.20 -20.14 0.99
C THR A 241 14.76 -20.38 0.60
N THR A 242 13.98 -19.32 0.34
CA THR A 242 12.53 -19.34 0.07
C THR A 242 11.66 -19.81 1.24
N ASN A 243 12.26 -20.03 2.41
CA ASN A 243 11.56 -20.38 3.65
C ASN A 243 10.87 -19.16 4.26
N TRP A 244 9.84 -19.39 5.06
CA TRP A 244 9.11 -18.34 5.75
C TRP A 244 9.55 -18.25 7.21
N TYR A 245 9.61 -17.02 7.70
CA TYR A 245 9.95 -16.74 9.09
C TYR A 245 8.91 -15.79 9.68
N ARG A 246 8.52 -16.04 10.93
CA ARG A 246 7.76 -15.13 11.77
C ARG A 246 8.71 -14.29 12.60
N PHE A 247 8.56 -12.98 12.50
CA PHE A 247 9.24 -11.96 13.29
C PHE A 247 8.24 -11.41 14.30
N ASP A 248 8.51 -11.66 15.57
CA ASP A 248 7.73 -11.23 16.72
C ASP A 248 8.68 -10.48 17.66
N ASP A 249 8.78 -9.16 17.45
CA ASP A 249 9.79 -8.30 18.03
C ASP A 249 11.23 -8.84 17.86
N ASP A 250 11.87 -9.25 18.95
CA ASP A 250 13.23 -9.81 19.00
C ASP A 250 13.28 -11.32 18.76
N HIS A 251 12.13 -11.99 18.58
CA HIS A 251 12.03 -13.42 18.35
C HIS A 251 11.76 -13.74 16.88
N VAL A 252 12.64 -14.55 16.29
CA VAL A 252 12.52 -15.02 14.90
C VAL A 252 12.35 -16.53 14.89
N THR A 253 11.33 -17.03 14.20
CA THR A 253 11.03 -18.46 14.11
C THR A 253 10.72 -18.85 12.67
N GLU A 254 11.30 -19.96 12.20
CA GLU A 254 10.92 -20.54 10.91
C GLU A 254 9.51 -21.13 10.98
N ILE A 255 8.72 -20.90 9.93
CA ILE A 255 7.34 -21.39 9.84
C ILE A 255 7.08 -22.09 8.49
N PRO A 256 6.21 -23.10 8.45
CA PRO A 256 5.81 -23.74 7.20
C PRO A 256 4.89 -22.83 6.38
N ASN A 257 4.84 -23.04 5.05
CA ASN A 257 3.95 -22.32 4.13
C ASN A 257 2.47 -22.34 4.58
N SER A 258 2.02 -23.42 5.22
CA SER A 258 0.65 -23.57 5.73
C SER A 258 0.29 -22.54 6.81
N SER A 259 1.29 -22.04 7.54
CA SER A 259 1.12 -21.05 8.61
C SER A 259 1.19 -19.60 8.11
N VAL A 260 1.44 -19.39 6.82
CA VAL A 260 1.49 -18.05 6.20
C VAL A 260 0.09 -17.48 6.02
N GLN A 261 -0.93 -18.33 5.88
CA GLN A 261 -2.34 -17.92 5.90
C GLN A 261 -2.73 -17.52 7.34
N SER A 262 -3.09 -16.26 7.53
CA SER A 262 -3.40 -15.70 8.84
C SER A 262 -4.68 -14.89 8.81
N ASP A 263 -5.61 -15.18 9.71
CA ASP A 263 -6.86 -14.41 9.88
C ASP A 263 -6.59 -13.00 10.42
N THR A 264 -5.39 -12.77 10.95
CA THR A 264 -4.92 -11.47 11.46
C THR A 264 -4.12 -10.66 10.44
N ALA A 265 -3.99 -11.15 9.20
CA ALA A 265 -3.29 -10.42 8.14
C ALA A 265 -3.88 -9.02 7.95
N TYR A 266 -3.01 -8.01 7.91
CA TYR A 266 -3.36 -6.59 7.86
C TYR A 266 -2.73 -5.89 6.64
N LEU A 267 -1.44 -6.14 6.38
CA LEU A 267 -0.75 -5.73 5.15
C LEU A 267 -0.23 -6.96 4.41
N LEU A 268 -0.37 -6.98 3.09
CA LEU A 268 0.18 -8.02 2.21
C LEU A 268 1.15 -7.39 1.21
N PHE A 269 2.37 -7.90 1.15
CA PHE A 269 3.43 -7.45 0.24
C PHE A 269 3.64 -8.50 -0.85
N TYR A 270 3.44 -8.09 -2.09
CA TYR A 270 3.45 -8.91 -3.30
C TYR A 270 4.44 -8.38 -4.32
#